data_AF-A0A535H3B7-F1
#
_entry.id   AF-A0A535H3B7-F1
#
_cell.length_a   1.000
_cell.length_b   1.000
_cell.length_c   1.000
_cell.angle_alpha   90.00
_cell.angle_beta   90.00
_cell.angle_gamma   90.00
#
_symmetry.space_group_name_H-M   'P 1'
#
loop_
_entity.id
_entity.type
_entity.pdbx_description
1 polymer ?
#
loop_
_entity_poly.entity_id
_entity_poly.type
_entity_poly.pdbx_seq_one_letter_code
_entity_poly.pdbx_strand_id
1 'polypeptide(L)'
;MPFWKRSSPEDEQRRSQALQDAEASRRSLEAGGLPLQAQRRLSEEVQAGHPLFTSDLSVKEFSLVRNQGYTALSQVMGSSIYQVGWQFTRTFSWNTTAYELTNVSNAHQHAAQLALGRLEQEAALLRAHGVIGVRLNTRDYEWGQNLLEYTAIGTAIRLENTPLPPRPFLSDLSGQEFWTLLQAGYYPDGVVTGFCSYYVSLGSQATRQLNSWFGGGWTNQEIVPFSQGLYTARSLAMDRLLNMARRLNAIGVVGMHIHSNRRLIEQESNETKYMDFSVQFSAVGTAINALRKDHVIPAPQPTLTFTDLRPGRRGETSELTIKG
;
A
#
# COMPACT_ATOMS: atom_id res chain seq x y z
N MET A 1 -43.27 22.78 29.41
CA MET A 1 -42.15 23.68 29.06
C MET A 1 -40.86 22.85 29.09
N PRO A 2 -40.12 22.71 27.98
CA PRO A 2 -38.89 21.92 28.00
C PRO A 2 -37.77 22.74 28.64
N PHE A 3 -37.18 22.21 29.72
CA PHE A 3 -36.04 22.80 30.42
C PHE A 3 -34.78 22.67 29.55
N TRP A 4 -34.41 23.74 28.84
CA TRP A 4 -33.09 23.87 28.23
C TRP A 4 -32.07 24.12 29.34
N LYS A 5 -31.28 23.09 29.71
CA LYS A 5 -30.10 23.25 30.58
C LYS A 5 -29.11 24.19 29.87
N ARG A 6 -28.87 25.38 30.43
CA ARG A 6 -27.75 26.26 30.02
C ARG A 6 -26.43 25.50 30.23
N SER A 7 -25.56 25.50 29.22
CA SER A 7 -24.22 24.92 29.31
C SER A 7 -23.45 25.56 30.46
N SER A 8 -22.70 24.75 31.22
CA SER A 8 -21.84 25.29 32.28
C SER A 8 -20.63 26.01 31.66
N PRO A 9 -20.00 26.97 32.36
CA PRO A 9 -18.77 27.61 31.89
C PRO A 9 -17.64 26.61 31.54
N GLU A 10 -17.58 25.49 32.27
CA GLU A 10 -16.63 24.39 31.99
C GLU A 10 -16.96 23.64 30.69
N ASP A 11 -18.24 23.50 30.34
CA ASP A 11 -18.66 22.91 29.06
C ASP A 11 -18.29 23.81 27.89
N GLU A 12 -18.41 25.13 28.07
CA GLU A 12 -18.05 26.12 27.05
C GLU A 12 -16.54 26.17 26.83
N GLN A 13 -15.74 26.09 27.90
CA GLN A 13 -14.28 25.96 27.82
C GLN A 13 -13.84 24.65 27.15
N ARG A 14 -14.45 23.51 27.49
CA ARG A 14 -14.15 22.23 26.81
C ARG A 14 -14.47 22.27 25.33
N ARG A 15 -15.60 22.89 24.95
CA ARG A 15 -15.99 23.06 23.54
C ARG A 15 -15.03 23.97 22.79
N SER A 16 -14.63 25.10 23.39
CA SER A 16 -13.69 26.03 22.73
C SER A 16 -12.31 25.39 22.54
N GLN A 17 -11.81 24.66 23.53
CA GLN A 17 -10.56 23.91 23.41
C GLN A 17 -10.65 22.81 22.35
N ALA A 18 -11.74 22.06 22.30
CA ALA A 18 -11.96 21.04 21.28
C ALA A 18 -11.99 21.63 19.86
N LEU A 19 -12.57 22.81 19.68
CA LEU A 19 -12.58 23.51 18.39
C LEU A 19 -11.18 23.98 17.98
N GLN A 20 -10.40 24.52 18.92
CA GLN A 20 -9.00 24.92 18.67
C GLN A 20 -8.13 23.71 18.29
N ASP A 21 -8.27 22.60 19.02
CA ASP A 21 -7.57 21.35 18.72
C ASP A 21 -7.95 20.77 17.35
N ALA A 22 -9.24 20.86 16.99
CA ALA A 22 -9.72 20.44 15.67
C ALA A 22 -9.15 21.32 14.56
N GLU A 23 -9.11 22.63 14.74
CA GLU A 23 -8.56 23.55 13.75
C GLU A 23 -7.04 23.36 13.57
N ALA A 24 -6.30 23.19 14.67
CA ALA A 24 -4.87 22.93 14.61
C ALA A 24 -4.58 21.54 13.98
N SER A 25 -5.41 20.53 14.26
CA SER A 25 -5.32 19.23 13.57
C SER A 25 -5.58 19.36 12.07
N ARG A 26 -6.56 20.17 11.66
CA ARG A 26 -6.83 20.46 10.25
C ARG A 26 -5.62 21.11 9.57
N ARG A 27 -5.03 22.14 10.18
CA ARG A 27 -3.83 22.81 9.64
C ARG A 27 -2.64 21.85 9.52
N SER A 28 -2.45 20.98 10.51
CA SER A 28 -1.43 19.92 10.46
C SER A 28 -1.68 18.96 9.29
N LEU A 29 -2.91 18.47 9.14
CA LEU A 29 -3.29 17.57 8.05
C LEU A 29 -3.13 18.20 6.66
N GLU A 30 -3.46 19.48 6.50
CA GLU A 30 -3.26 20.26 5.27
C GLU A 30 -1.78 20.36 4.89
N ALA A 31 -0.88 20.40 5.88
CA ALA A 31 0.56 20.34 5.68
C ALA A 31 1.10 18.91 5.49
N GLY A 32 0.25 17.89 5.42
CA GLY A 32 0.63 16.47 5.33
C GLY A 32 1.01 15.84 6.68
N GLY A 33 0.79 16.56 7.78
CA GLY A 33 1.10 16.14 9.15
C GLY A 33 0.09 15.19 9.78
N LEU A 34 0.31 14.88 11.06
CA LEU A 34 -0.57 14.07 11.90
C LEU A 34 -1.63 14.92 12.64
N PRO A 35 -2.83 14.38 12.94
CA PRO A 35 -3.76 14.99 13.89
C PRO A 35 -3.13 15.18 15.27
N LEU A 36 -3.51 16.24 16.00
CA LEU A 36 -2.89 16.53 17.31
C LEU A 36 -3.10 15.43 18.35
N GLN A 37 -4.27 14.77 18.33
CA GLN A 37 -4.55 13.67 19.26
C GLN A 37 -3.60 12.49 19.05
N ALA A 38 -3.25 12.17 17.79
CA ALA A 38 -2.28 11.12 17.48
C ALA A 38 -0.90 11.48 18.03
N GLN A 39 -0.46 12.73 17.83
CA GLN A 39 0.82 13.22 18.35
C GLN A 39 0.88 13.14 19.89
N ARG A 40 -0.17 13.57 20.59
CA ARG A 40 -0.27 13.50 22.06
C ARG A 40 -0.16 12.06 22.55
N ARG A 41 -0.98 11.15 22.02
CA ARG A 41 -0.96 9.71 22.35
C ARG A 41 0.44 9.11 22.21
N LEU A 42 1.10 9.35 21.07
CA LEU A 42 2.42 8.80 20.81
C LEU A 42 3.49 9.40 21.74
N SER A 43 3.39 10.70 22.05
CA SER A 43 4.31 11.35 22.99
C SER A 43 4.17 10.81 24.41
N GLU A 44 2.95 10.54 24.86
CA GLU A 44 2.66 9.93 26.16
C GLU A 44 3.22 8.50 26.23
N GLU A 45 3.07 7.72 25.14
CA GLU A 45 3.61 6.35 25.05
C GLU A 45 5.14 6.32 25.16
N VAL A 46 5.82 7.25 24.47
CA VAL A 46 7.27 7.40 24.51
C VAL A 46 7.74 7.84 25.90
N GLN A 47 7.03 8.78 26.55
CA GLN A 47 7.34 9.22 27.91
C GLN A 47 7.18 8.09 28.94
N ALA A 48 6.18 7.23 28.75
CA ALA A 48 5.97 6.06 29.59
C ALA A 48 7.01 4.94 29.35
N GLY A 49 7.80 5.03 28.27
CA GLY A 49 8.83 4.05 27.93
C GLY A 49 8.30 2.77 27.26
N HIS A 50 7.16 2.84 26.56
CA HIS A 50 6.50 1.71 25.91
C HIS A 50 6.23 0.49 26.84
N PRO A 51 5.55 0.68 27.99
CA PRO A 51 5.30 -0.42 28.93
C PRO A 51 4.35 -1.49 28.39
N LEU A 52 3.54 -1.12 27.39
CA LEU A 52 2.59 -1.97 26.68
C LEU A 52 2.62 -1.57 25.20
N PHE A 53 2.49 -2.54 24.30
CA PHE A 53 2.37 -2.28 22.87
C PHE A 53 1.25 -3.09 22.22
N THR A 54 0.69 -2.55 21.15
CA THR A 54 -0.10 -3.30 20.17
C THR A 54 0.74 -3.55 18.92
N SER A 55 0.38 -4.56 18.13
CA SER A 55 1.10 -4.90 16.90
C SER A 55 0.16 -5.56 15.90
N ASP A 56 0.42 -5.32 14.62
CA ASP A 56 -0.23 -6.04 13.50
C ASP A 56 0.50 -7.36 13.14
N LEU A 57 1.65 -7.64 13.77
CA LEU A 57 2.41 -8.86 13.51
C LEU A 57 1.66 -10.08 14.08
N SER A 58 1.64 -11.16 13.30
CA SER A 58 1.26 -12.46 13.83
C SER A 58 2.26 -12.95 14.89
N VAL A 59 1.86 -13.91 15.73
CA VAL A 59 2.72 -14.48 16.79
C VAL A 59 4.06 -14.98 16.23
N LYS A 60 4.02 -15.62 15.05
CA LYS A 60 5.22 -16.13 14.37
C LYS A 60 6.15 -15.00 13.94
N GLU A 61 5.58 -13.96 13.34
CA GLU A 61 6.32 -12.79 12.87
C GLU A 61 6.95 -12.03 14.02
N PHE A 62 6.22 -11.81 15.11
CA PHE A 62 6.74 -11.19 16.32
C PHE A 62 7.96 -11.94 16.87
N SER A 63 7.88 -13.27 16.94
CA SER A 63 8.99 -14.11 17.41
C SER A 63 10.25 -13.98 16.54
N LEU A 64 10.11 -13.99 15.22
CA LEU A 64 11.24 -13.87 14.28
C LEU A 64 11.89 -12.48 14.31
N VAL A 65 11.07 -11.43 14.35
CA VAL A 65 11.54 -10.04 14.46
C VAL A 65 12.31 -9.85 15.76
N ARG A 66 11.79 -10.41 16.87
CA ARG A 66 12.46 -10.37 18.17
C ARG A 66 13.77 -11.16 18.18
N ASN A 67 13.82 -12.31 17.50
CA ASN A 67 15.03 -13.11 17.35
C ASN A 67 16.16 -12.33 16.64
N GLN A 68 15.82 -11.43 15.71
CA GLN A 68 16.76 -10.52 15.05
C GLN A 68 17.16 -9.29 15.90
N GLY A 69 16.73 -9.23 17.16
CA GLY A 69 17.07 -8.15 18.08
C GLY A 69 16.14 -6.93 18.02
N TYR A 70 15.14 -6.92 17.15
CA TYR A 70 14.18 -5.82 17.07
C TYR A 70 13.15 -5.90 18.21
N THR A 71 12.81 -4.76 18.80
CA THR A 71 11.64 -4.56 19.68
C THR A 71 10.48 -4.02 18.86
N ALA A 72 9.30 -4.62 18.97
CA ALA A 72 8.06 -3.96 18.54
C ALA A 72 7.71 -2.83 19.52
N LEU A 73 7.34 -1.66 19.00
CA LEU A 73 7.01 -0.49 19.80
C LEU A 73 5.51 -0.26 19.91
N SER A 74 4.81 -0.21 18.78
CA SER A 74 3.37 0.06 18.72
C SER A 74 2.84 -0.23 17.31
N GLN A 75 1.54 -0.43 17.20
CA GLN A 75 0.86 -0.37 15.92
C GLN A 75 0.76 1.10 15.51
N VAL A 76 1.17 1.39 14.28
CA VAL A 76 1.10 2.73 13.69
C VAL A 76 0.13 2.74 12.53
N MET A 77 -0.46 3.90 12.28
CA MET A 77 -1.45 4.10 11.23
C MET A 77 -1.20 5.43 10.50
N GLY A 78 -1.49 5.44 9.21
CA GLY A 78 -1.72 6.66 8.46
C GLY A 78 -2.95 6.51 7.58
N SER A 79 -3.74 7.57 7.46
CA SER A 79 -4.91 7.57 6.58
C SER A 79 -4.98 8.85 5.76
N SER A 80 -5.57 8.77 4.58
CA SER A 80 -5.84 9.88 3.68
C SER A 80 -7.18 9.68 2.99
N ILE A 81 -8.11 10.60 3.22
CA ILE A 81 -9.34 10.73 2.44
C ILE A 81 -9.09 11.83 1.40
N TYR A 82 -9.26 11.50 0.13
CA TYR A 82 -8.86 12.35 -0.98
C TYR A 82 -10.01 12.53 -1.96
N GLN A 83 -10.24 13.78 -2.36
CA GLN A 83 -11.20 14.10 -3.42
C GLN A 83 -10.51 14.01 -4.78
N VAL A 84 -11.06 13.17 -5.64
CA VAL A 84 -10.61 13.02 -7.03
C VAL A 84 -11.10 14.21 -7.83
N GLY A 85 -10.17 14.90 -8.48
CA GLY A 85 -10.49 15.99 -9.38
C GLY A 85 -11.28 15.47 -10.60
N TRP A 86 -12.23 16.26 -11.07
CA TRP A 86 -12.98 15.93 -12.28
C TRP A 86 -12.02 15.74 -13.46
N GLN A 87 -12.30 14.76 -14.31
CA GLN A 87 -11.61 14.58 -15.58
C GLN A 87 -12.60 14.22 -16.67
N PHE A 88 -12.55 14.97 -17.77
CA PHE A 88 -13.32 14.67 -18.96
C PHE A 88 -12.90 13.32 -19.55
N THR A 89 -13.88 12.47 -19.85
CA THR A 89 -13.68 11.26 -20.66
C THR A 89 -14.40 11.43 -22.00
N ARG A 90 -13.67 11.19 -23.09
CA ARG A 90 -14.20 11.29 -24.44
C ARG A 90 -14.96 10.01 -24.78
N THR A 91 -16.19 9.93 -24.28
CA THR A 91 -17.16 8.89 -24.64
C THR A 91 -17.89 9.26 -25.94
N PHE A 92 -18.52 8.27 -26.59
CA PHE A 92 -19.31 8.45 -27.81
C PHE A 92 -18.52 8.98 -29.03
N SER A 93 -17.25 8.58 -29.15
CA SER A 93 -16.39 8.98 -30.27
C SER A 93 -16.61 8.14 -31.54
N TRP A 94 -16.25 8.65 -32.72
CA TRP A 94 -16.30 7.86 -33.96
C TRP A 94 -15.15 6.84 -34.04
N ASN A 95 -13.92 7.33 -33.82
CA ASN A 95 -12.68 6.53 -33.87
C ASN A 95 -12.33 5.99 -32.49
N THR A 96 -11.50 4.94 -32.45
CA THR A 96 -10.89 4.47 -31.21
C THR A 96 -10.00 5.55 -30.58
N THR A 97 -10.14 5.75 -29.28
CA THR A 97 -9.29 6.63 -28.47
C THR A 97 -8.81 5.91 -27.22
N ALA A 98 -7.58 6.17 -26.80
CA ALA A 98 -6.97 5.54 -25.64
C ALA A 98 -6.06 6.55 -24.95
N TYR A 99 -6.23 6.73 -23.64
CA TYR A 99 -5.44 7.69 -22.87
C TYR A 99 -5.48 7.40 -21.37
N GLU A 100 -4.50 7.93 -20.66
CA GLU A 100 -4.45 7.86 -19.21
C GLU A 100 -5.42 8.86 -18.56
N LEU A 101 -6.17 8.39 -17.57
CA LEU A 101 -6.92 9.22 -16.63
C LEU A 101 -5.98 9.83 -15.57
N THR A 102 -5.12 10.74 -16.02
CA THR A 102 -4.02 11.32 -15.22
C THR A 102 -4.48 11.94 -13.89
N ASN A 103 -5.64 12.60 -13.82
CA ASN A 103 -6.16 13.15 -12.56
C ASN A 103 -6.48 12.03 -11.56
N VAL A 104 -7.06 10.93 -12.04
CA VAL A 104 -7.39 9.77 -11.23
C VAL A 104 -6.11 9.05 -10.79
N SER A 105 -5.18 8.79 -11.73
CA SER A 105 -3.88 8.19 -11.43
C SER A 105 -3.12 8.97 -10.35
N ASN A 106 -3.03 10.29 -10.50
CA ASN A 106 -2.35 11.16 -9.56
C ASN A 106 -3.06 11.22 -8.19
N ALA A 107 -4.40 11.18 -8.18
CA ALA A 107 -5.17 11.14 -6.93
C ALA A 107 -4.83 9.89 -6.10
N HIS A 108 -4.83 8.70 -6.72
CA HIS A 108 -4.40 7.47 -6.05
C HIS A 108 -2.95 7.55 -5.56
N GLN A 109 -2.05 8.06 -6.40
CA GLN A 109 -0.63 8.20 -6.06
C GLN A 109 -0.42 9.11 -4.85
N HIS A 110 -1.05 10.28 -4.84
CA HIS A 110 -0.92 11.26 -3.75
C HIS A 110 -1.60 10.80 -2.47
N ALA A 111 -2.79 10.20 -2.56
CA ALA A 111 -3.50 9.69 -1.39
C ALA A 111 -2.71 8.58 -0.68
N ALA A 112 -2.12 7.64 -1.45
CA ALA A 112 -1.24 6.62 -0.92
C ALA A 112 0.01 7.22 -0.25
N GLN A 113 0.66 8.21 -0.90
CA GLN A 113 1.84 8.88 -0.35
C GLN A 113 1.53 9.64 0.95
N LEU A 114 0.37 10.29 1.06
CA LEU A 114 -0.07 10.96 2.30
C LEU A 114 -0.30 9.95 3.43
N ALA A 115 -0.97 8.82 3.15
CA ALA A 115 -1.19 7.78 4.14
C ALA A 115 0.14 7.18 4.63
N LEU A 116 1.06 6.83 3.73
CA LEU A 116 2.38 6.31 4.08
C LEU A 116 3.25 7.35 4.81
N GLY A 117 3.22 8.62 4.38
CA GLY A 117 3.98 9.69 5.05
C GLY A 117 3.49 9.97 6.47
N ARG A 118 2.19 9.80 6.74
CA ARG A 118 1.64 9.89 8.10
C ARG A 118 2.04 8.69 8.95
N LEU A 119 1.98 7.47 8.40
CA LEU A 119 2.49 6.26 9.05
C LEU A 119 3.97 6.42 9.47
N GLU A 120 4.80 6.95 8.56
CA GLU A 120 6.22 7.26 8.82
C GLU A 120 6.40 8.26 9.96
N GLN A 121 5.59 9.33 9.99
CA GLN A 121 5.61 10.32 11.06
C GLN A 121 5.24 9.72 12.42
N GLU A 122 4.23 8.84 12.49
CA GLU A 122 3.90 8.16 13.74
C GLU A 122 5.08 7.31 14.22
N ALA A 123 5.71 6.55 13.32
CA ALA A 123 6.88 5.75 13.63
C ALA A 123 8.09 6.59 14.06
N ALA A 124 8.29 7.77 13.46
CA ALA A 124 9.36 8.69 13.82
C ALA A 124 9.15 9.25 15.24
N LEU A 125 7.91 9.61 15.60
CA LEU A 125 7.57 10.05 16.96
C LEU A 125 7.83 8.95 17.99
N LEU A 126 7.56 7.69 17.65
CA LEU A 126 7.88 6.53 18.48
C LEU A 126 9.37 6.20 18.57
N ARG A 127 10.23 6.93 17.84
CA ARG A 127 11.67 6.65 17.76
C ARG A 127 11.95 5.24 17.21
N ALA A 128 11.20 4.85 16.18
CA ALA A 128 11.38 3.59 15.47
C ALA A 128 12.53 3.66 14.44
N HIS A 129 13.11 2.51 14.13
CA HIS A 129 14.00 2.36 12.97
C HIS A 129 13.22 2.15 11.68
N GLY A 130 12.02 1.58 11.77
CA GLY A 130 11.13 1.39 10.64
C GLY A 130 9.79 0.79 11.03
N VAL A 131 8.96 0.59 10.01
CA VAL A 131 7.66 -0.07 10.09
C VAL A 131 7.67 -1.27 9.16
N ILE A 132 7.29 -2.43 9.67
CA ILE A 132 7.15 -3.66 8.90
C ILE A 132 5.70 -4.13 8.88
N GLY A 133 5.38 -5.02 7.95
CA GLY A 133 4.04 -5.53 7.73
C GLY A 133 3.07 -4.44 7.27
N VAL A 134 3.56 -3.42 6.55
CA VAL A 134 2.71 -2.32 6.11
C VAL A 134 1.63 -2.84 5.15
N ARG A 135 0.37 -2.70 5.54
CA ARG A 135 -0.80 -3.01 4.71
C ARG A 135 -1.44 -1.71 4.25
N LEU A 136 -1.36 -1.45 2.95
CA LEU A 136 -2.02 -0.31 2.30
C LEU A 136 -3.37 -0.77 1.75
N ASN A 137 -4.44 -0.35 2.41
CA ASN A 137 -5.81 -0.65 2.01
C ASN A 137 -6.42 0.56 1.31
N THR A 138 -7.20 0.28 0.27
CA THR A 138 -7.98 1.28 -0.46
C THR A 138 -9.46 0.97 -0.31
N ARG A 139 -10.27 1.99 -0.05
CA ARG A 139 -11.73 1.90 -0.11
C ARG A 139 -12.26 2.97 -1.06
N ASP A 140 -13.04 2.51 -2.03
CA ASP A 140 -13.82 3.36 -2.90
C ASP A 140 -15.22 3.49 -2.29
N TYR A 141 -15.65 4.69 -1.94
CA TYR A 141 -16.98 4.91 -1.37
C TYR A 141 -18.01 5.10 -2.49
N GLU A 142 -19.00 4.19 -2.59
CA GLU A 142 -20.11 4.32 -3.56
C GLU A 142 -21.00 5.55 -3.32
N TRP A 143 -21.02 6.10 -2.09
CA TRP A 143 -21.87 7.26 -1.73
C TRP A 143 -21.32 8.64 -2.11
N GLY A 144 -20.12 8.71 -2.70
CA GLY A 144 -19.58 9.95 -3.25
C GLY A 144 -18.67 9.62 -4.42
N GLN A 145 -19.14 9.84 -5.65
CA GLN A 145 -18.52 9.37 -6.90
C GLN A 145 -17.07 9.85 -7.16
N ASN A 146 -16.42 10.55 -6.23
CA ASN A 146 -15.07 11.10 -6.36
C ASN A 146 -14.27 11.09 -5.03
N LEU A 147 -14.52 10.15 -4.11
CA LEU A 147 -13.74 10.03 -2.86
C LEU A 147 -12.94 8.73 -2.81
N LEU A 148 -11.65 8.86 -2.50
CA LEU A 148 -10.74 7.75 -2.25
C LEU A 148 -10.30 7.77 -0.79
N GLU A 149 -10.39 6.63 -0.10
CA GLU A 149 -9.76 6.45 1.20
C GLU A 149 -8.58 5.50 1.07
N TYR A 150 -7.41 5.95 1.52
CA TYR A 150 -6.25 5.11 1.76
C TYR A 150 -5.96 5.03 3.24
N THR A 151 -5.75 3.81 3.74
CA THR A 151 -5.33 3.56 5.11
C THR A 151 -4.13 2.62 5.08
N ALA A 152 -3.04 3.03 5.72
CA ALA A 152 -1.82 2.27 5.92
C ALA A 152 -1.71 1.90 7.40
N ILE A 153 -1.47 0.62 7.71
CA ILE A 153 -1.28 0.12 9.07
C ILE A 153 -0.04 -0.77 9.08
N GLY A 154 0.73 -0.73 10.16
CA GLY A 154 1.87 -1.63 10.34
C GLY A 154 2.39 -1.62 11.79
N THR A 155 3.49 -2.30 12.03
CA THR A 155 4.14 -2.33 13.35
C THR A 155 5.45 -1.57 13.32
N ALA A 156 5.57 -0.54 14.16
CA ALA A 156 6.82 0.18 14.36
C ALA A 156 7.81 -0.70 15.15
N ILE A 157 9.03 -0.84 14.63
CA ILE A 157 10.09 -1.65 15.22
C ILE A 157 11.35 -0.83 15.45
N ARG A 158 12.12 -1.21 16.47
CA ARG A 158 13.36 -0.54 16.87
C ARG A 158 14.44 -1.56 17.16
N LEU A 159 15.66 -1.28 16.74
CA LEU A 159 16.84 -2.05 17.11
C LEU A 159 17.55 -1.33 18.25
N GLU A 160 17.68 -1.97 19.40
CA GLU A 160 18.34 -1.35 20.55
C GLU A 160 19.82 -1.04 20.25
N ASN A 161 20.36 0.00 20.91
CA ASN A 161 21.75 0.44 20.77
C ASN A 161 22.18 0.82 19.34
N THR A 162 21.23 1.03 18.43
CA THR A 162 21.48 1.47 17.05
C THR A 162 21.03 2.92 16.89
N PRO A 163 21.84 3.81 16.28
CA PRO A 163 21.43 5.19 16.01
C PRO A 163 20.11 5.24 15.24
N LEU A 164 19.26 6.22 15.57
CA LEU A 164 18.00 6.40 14.87
C LEU A 164 18.26 6.96 13.48
N PRO A 165 17.60 6.44 12.43
CA PRO A 165 17.69 7.03 11.11
C PRO A 165 16.96 8.39 11.11
N PRO A 166 17.32 9.31 10.19
CA PRO A 166 16.59 10.58 10.03
C PRO A 166 15.10 10.36 9.74
N ARG A 167 14.78 9.25 9.07
CA ARG A 167 13.44 8.81 8.70
C ARG A 167 13.34 7.29 8.86
N PRO A 168 12.33 6.76 9.56
CA PRO A 168 12.11 5.32 9.62
C PRO A 168 11.83 4.74 8.24
N PHE A 169 12.37 3.56 7.93
CA PHE A 169 11.99 2.88 6.69
C PHE A 169 10.56 2.35 6.79
N LEU A 170 9.89 2.18 5.65
CA LEU A 170 8.59 1.49 5.57
C LEU A 170 8.77 0.22 4.75
N SER A 171 8.12 -0.87 5.15
CA SER A 171 8.19 -2.16 4.44
C SER A 171 6.83 -2.85 4.46
N ASP A 172 6.32 -3.23 3.30
CA ASP A 172 5.10 -4.05 3.17
C ASP A 172 5.33 -5.54 3.46
N LEU A 173 6.60 -5.94 3.61
CA LEU A 173 7.00 -7.29 3.97
C LEU A 173 6.48 -7.65 5.37
N SER A 174 5.87 -8.83 5.49
CA SER A 174 5.55 -9.43 6.79
C SER A 174 6.81 -9.62 7.64
N GLY A 175 6.66 -9.87 8.95
CA GLY A 175 7.83 -10.13 9.80
C GLY A 175 8.65 -11.35 9.36
N GLN A 176 8.03 -12.35 8.73
CA GLN A 176 8.69 -13.52 8.16
C GLN A 176 9.51 -13.17 6.92
N GLU A 177 8.93 -12.39 6.01
CA GLU A 177 9.62 -11.92 4.80
C GLU A 177 10.75 -10.96 5.14
N PHE A 178 10.53 -10.03 6.09
CA PHE A 178 11.55 -9.13 6.60
C PHE A 178 12.72 -9.92 7.23
N TRP A 179 12.42 -10.90 8.08
CA TRP A 179 13.44 -11.77 8.65
C TRP A 179 14.24 -12.49 7.55
N THR A 180 13.55 -13.06 6.56
CA THR A 180 14.18 -13.78 5.43
C THR A 180 15.05 -12.84 4.59
N LEU A 181 14.59 -11.61 4.36
CA LEU A 181 15.33 -10.58 3.63
C LEU A 181 16.66 -10.25 4.32
N LEU A 182 16.64 -10.07 5.65
CA LEU A 182 17.84 -9.82 6.44
C LEU A 182 18.82 -11.00 6.39
N GLN A 183 18.32 -12.24 6.48
CA GLN A 183 19.15 -13.45 6.34
C GLN A 183 19.77 -13.55 4.94
N ALA A 184 19.02 -13.13 3.93
CA ALA A 184 19.50 -13.00 2.56
C ALA A 184 20.41 -11.79 2.34
N GLY A 185 20.75 -11.02 3.38
CA GLY A 185 21.68 -9.89 3.38
C GLY A 185 21.19 -8.63 2.68
N TYR A 186 19.88 -8.46 2.57
CA TYR A 186 19.25 -7.25 2.05
C TYR A 186 18.52 -6.50 3.17
N TYR A 187 18.27 -5.22 2.95
CA TYR A 187 17.57 -4.34 3.87
C TYR A 187 16.48 -3.55 3.14
N PRO A 188 15.31 -3.32 3.77
CA PRO A 188 14.27 -2.49 3.16
C PRO A 188 14.60 -1.00 3.29
N ASP A 189 14.41 -0.26 2.19
CA ASP A 189 14.60 1.20 2.15
C ASP A 189 13.28 1.96 2.18
N GLY A 190 12.19 1.35 1.72
CA GLY A 190 10.89 2.01 1.68
C GLY A 190 9.83 1.26 0.88
N VAL A 191 8.56 1.56 1.17
CA VAL A 191 7.44 1.14 0.33
C VAL A 191 7.40 2.01 -0.93
N VAL A 192 7.29 1.35 -2.08
CA VAL A 192 7.12 1.99 -3.38
C VAL A 192 5.77 1.64 -3.98
N THR A 193 5.17 2.59 -4.68
CA THR A 193 3.84 2.42 -5.26
C THR A 193 3.80 2.94 -6.70
N GLY A 194 2.92 2.36 -7.51
CA GLY A 194 2.66 2.83 -8.85
C GLY A 194 1.20 2.62 -9.21
N PHE A 195 0.51 3.70 -9.58
CA PHE A 195 -0.90 3.68 -9.97
C PHE A 195 -1.07 4.18 -11.40
N CYS A 196 -1.96 3.56 -12.15
CA CYS A 196 -2.41 4.05 -13.46
C CYS A 196 -3.89 3.70 -13.66
N SER A 197 -4.70 4.70 -13.98
CA SER A 197 -6.04 4.53 -14.52
C SER A 197 -6.01 4.83 -16.01
N TYR A 198 -6.34 3.86 -16.85
CA TYR A 198 -6.27 3.98 -18.31
C TYR A 198 -7.65 3.70 -18.90
N TYR A 199 -8.03 4.47 -19.91
CA TYR A 199 -9.34 4.38 -20.54
C TYR A 199 -9.18 4.23 -22.04
N VAL A 200 -9.91 3.27 -22.60
CA VAL A 200 -9.98 2.98 -24.03
C VAL A 200 -11.44 3.04 -24.46
N SER A 201 -11.76 3.92 -25.41
CA SER A 201 -13.04 3.90 -26.11
C SER A 201 -12.82 3.36 -27.51
N LEU A 202 -13.55 2.32 -27.92
CA LEU A 202 -13.45 1.80 -29.29
C LEU A 202 -14.05 2.77 -30.33
N GLY A 203 -14.93 3.66 -29.88
CA GLY A 203 -15.76 4.48 -30.75
C GLY A 203 -16.80 3.64 -31.52
N SER A 204 -17.69 4.33 -32.23
CA SER A 204 -18.80 3.68 -32.93
C SER A 204 -18.36 2.85 -34.13
N GLN A 205 -17.28 3.24 -34.82
CA GLN A 205 -16.80 2.52 -36.01
C GLN A 205 -16.35 1.10 -35.66
N ALA A 206 -15.40 0.97 -34.75
CA ALA A 206 -14.86 -0.33 -34.35
C ALA A 206 -15.92 -1.16 -33.59
N THR A 207 -16.76 -0.53 -32.75
CA THR A 207 -17.85 -1.25 -32.06
C THR A 207 -18.86 -1.84 -33.06
N ARG A 208 -19.23 -1.11 -34.12
CA ARG A 208 -20.10 -1.63 -35.18
C ARG A 208 -19.44 -2.76 -35.96
N GLN A 209 -18.14 -2.68 -36.23
CA GLN A 209 -17.41 -3.75 -36.91
C GLN A 209 -17.38 -5.04 -36.07
N LEU A 210 -17.12 -4.93 -34.77
CA LEU A 210 -17.14 -6.06 -33.84
C LEU A 210 -18.53 -6.69 -33.75
N ASN A 211 -19.58 -5.86 -33.69
CA ASN A 211 -20.97 -6.32 -33.61
C ASN A 211 -21.60 -6.67 -34.97
N SER A 212 -20.87 -6.54 -36.08
CA SER A 212 -21.37 -6.81 -37.42
C SER A 212 -21.36 -8.30 -37.73
N TRP A 213 -22.43 -8.77 -38.38
CA TRP A 213 -22.59 -10.13 -38.88
C TRP A 213 -21.44 -10.56 -39.82
N PHE A 214 -20.91 -9.64 -40.63
CA PHE A 214 -19.86 -9.92 -41.61
C PHE A 214 -18.46 -9.46 -41.16
N GLY A 215 -18.36 -8.73 -40.04
CA GLY A 215 -17.12 -8.05 -39.63
C GLY A 215 -16.39 -8.69 -38.46
N GLY A 216 -17.12 -9.25 -37.48
CA GLY A 216 -16.50 -9.74 -36.25
C GLY A 216 -17.36 -10.57 -35.31
N GLY A 217 -18.69 -10.58 -35.48
CA GLY A 217 -19.60 -11.26 -34.55
C GLY A 217 -19.56 -12.80 -34.56
N TRP A 218 -18.95 -13.41 -35.57
CA TRP A 218 -18.87 -14.88 -35.74
C TRP A 218 -17.46 -15.47 -35.53
N THR A 219 -16.45 -14.62 -35.38
CA THR A 219 -15.05 -15.05 -35.31
C THR A 219 -14.45 -14.66 -33.97
N ASN A 220 -13.79 -15.61 -33.31
CA ASN A 220 -12.96 -15.30 -32.16
C ASN A 220 -11.82 -14.39 -32.60
N GLN A 221 -11.75 -13.19 -32.04
CA GLN A 221 -10.68 -12.23 -32.32
C GLN A 221 -10.30 -11.44 -31.08
N GLU A 222 -9.04 -11.02 -31.02
CA GLU A 222 -8.57 -10.13 -29.97
C GLU A 222 -9.07 -8.69 -30.22
N ILE A 223 -9.63 -8.05 -29.20
CA ILE A 223 -9.90 -6.62 -29.23
C ILE A 223 -8.60 -5.89 -28.89
N VAL A 224 -7.74 -5.75 -29.90
CA VAL A 224 -6.36 -5.24 -29.76
C VAL A 224 -6.28 -3.94 -28.94
N PRO A 225 -7.16 -2.92 -29.11
CA PRO A 225 -7.11 -1.71 -28.29
C PRO A 225 -7.28 -1.97 -26.79
N PHE A 226 -8.09 -2.95 -26.39
CA PHE A 226 -8.30 -3.29 -24.99
C PHE A 226 -7.08 -4.01 -24.40
N SER A 227 -6.53 -4.98 -25.13
CA SER A 227 -5.28 -5.65 -24.75
C SER A 227 -4.14 -4.65 -24.60
N GLN A 228 -3.96 -3.78 -25.59
CA GLN A 228 -2.92 -2.73 -25.56
C GLN A 228 -3.15 -1.76 -24.40
N GLY A 229 -4.40 -1.40 -24.09
CA GLY A 229 -4.74 -0.56 -22.94
C GLY A 229 -4.29 -1.17 -21.61
N LEU A 230 -4.47 -2.47 -21.42
CA LEU A 230 -3.99 -3.17 -20.22
C LEU A 230 -2.46 -3.17 -20.11
N TYR A 231 -1.75 -3.48 -21.20
CA TYR A 231 -0.28 -3.44 -21.21
C TYR A 231 0.26 -2.03 -20.96
N THR A 232 -0.39 -1.02 -21.54
CA THR A 232 -0.01 0.39 -21.36
C THR A 232 -0.22 0.83 -19.92
N ALA A 233 -1.37 0.50 -19.31
CA ALA A 233 -1.65 0.79 -17.91
C ALA A 233 -0.62 0.15 -16.96
N ARG A 234 -0.28 -1.13 -17.19
CA ARG A 234 0.78 -1.82 -16.46
C ARG A 234 2.12 -1.09 -16.62
N SER A 235 2.53 -0.76 -17.84
CA SER A 235 3.82 -0.12 -18.10
C SER A 235 3.94 1.22 -17.37
N LEU A 236 2.90 2.05 -17.42
CA LEU A 236 2.89 3.37 -16.77
C LEU A 236 2.93 3.25 -15.24
N ALA A 237 2.14 2.34 -14.66
CA ALA A 237 2.16 2.10 -13.22
C ALA A 237 3.54 1.58 -12.75
N MET A 238 4.12 0.62 -13.47
CA MET A 238 5.43 0.06 -13.13
C MET A 238 6.55 1.10 -13.30
N ASP A 239 6.50 1.97 -14.32
CA ASP A 239 7.48 3.05 -14.46
C ASP A 239 7.44 4.00 -13.26
N ARG A 240 6.25 4.39 -12.78
CA ARG A 240 6.10 5.22 -11.57
C ARG A 240 6.69 4.55 -10.33
N LEU A 241 6.40 3.25 -10.14
CA LEU A 241 6.94 2.47 -9.04
C LEU A 241 8.46 2.40 -9.10
N LEU A 242 9.03 2.11 -10.28
CA LEU A 242 10.48 2.06 -10.46
C LEU A 242 11.13 3.43 -10.32
N ASN A 243 10.47 4.51 -10.73
CA ASN A 243 10.92 5.88 -10.49
C ASN A 243 10.96 6.22 -8.99
N MET A 244 10.06 5.66 -8.17
CA MET A 244 10.17 5.76 -6.71
C MET A 244 11.33 4.93 -6.16
N ALA A 245 11.49 3.68 -6.60
CA ALA A 245 12.60 2.82 -6.17
C ALA A 245 13.98 3.44 -6.52
N ARG A 246 14.13 4.04 -7.71
CA ARG A 246 15.35 4.75 -8.11
C ARG A 246 15.64 5.96 -7.21
N ARG A 247 14.62 6.67 -6.75
CA ARG A 247 14.80 7.80 -5.79
C ARG A 247 15.29 7.33 -4.42
N LEU A 248 15.00 6.08 -4.05
CA LEU A 248 15.55 5.43 -2.87
C LEU A 248 16.93 4.80 -3.11
N ASN A 249 17.48 4.91 -4.32
CA ASN A 249 18.71 4.22 -4.76
C ASN A 249 18.64 2.70 -4.56
N ALA A 250 17.45 2.11 -4.65
CA ALA A 250 17.26 0.68 -4.47
C ALA A 250 17.77 -0.11 -5.68
N ILE A 251 18.33 -1.29 -5.41
CA ILE A 251 18.74 -2.25 -6.47
C ILE A 251 17.56 -3.06 -7.01
N GLY A 252 16.45 -3.13 -6.27
CA GLY A 252 15.30 -3.93 -6.64
C GLY A 252 14.08 -3.67 -5.76
N VAL A 253 12.96 -4.26 -6.16
CA VAL A 253 11.69 -4.23 -5.42
C VAL A 253 11.21 -5.67 -5.24
N VAL A 254 10.88 -6.05 -4.01
CA VAL A 254 10.41 -7.39 -3.65
C VAL A 254 9.09 -7.31 -2.89
N GLY A 255 8.45 -8.45 -2.67
CA GLY A 255 7.14 -8.50 -2.00
C GLY A 255 6.03 -7.82 -2.80
N MET A 256 6.14 -7.76 -4.13
CA MET A 256 5.23 -6.97 -4.94
C MET A 256 3.80 -7.50 -4.90
N HIS A 257 2.85 -6.62 -4.59
CA HIS A 257 1.42 -6.83 -4.70
C HIS A 257 0.89 -6.04 -5.90
N ILE A 258 0.30 -6.75 -6.86
CA ILE A 258 -0.22 -6.15 -8.10
C ILE A 258 -1.72 -6.40 -8.18
N HIS A 259 -2.49 -5.33 -8.40
CA HIS A 259 -3.92 -5.42 -8.63
C HIS A 259 -4.27 -4.77 -9.96
N SER A 260 -5.19 -5.42 -10.69
CA SER A 260 -5.75 -4.88 -11.93
C SER A 260 -7.27 -5.04 -11.88
N ASN A 261 -7.96 -3.92 -11.72
CA ASN A 261 -9.41 -3.84 -11.87
C ASN A 261 -9.72 -3.41 -13.31
N ARG A 262 -10.69 -4.08 -13.94
CA ARG A 262 -11.04 -3.90 -15.33
C ARG A 262 -12.55 -3.81 -15.43
N ARG A 263 -13.05 -2.77 -16.09
CA ARG A 263 -14.48 -2.59 -16.33
C ARG A 263 -14.74 -2.42 -17.80
N LEU A 264 -15.55 -3.31 -18.35
CA LEU A 264 -16.17 -3.13 -19.65
C LEU A 264 -17.41 -2.25 -19.46
N ILE A 265 -17.56 -1.26 -20.33
CA ILE A 265 -18.65 -0.29 -20.29
C ILE A 265 -19.31 -0.32 -21.66
N GLU A 266 -20.53 -0.86 -21.70
CA GLU A 266 -21.37 -0.84 -22.89
C GLU A 266 -22.38 0.29 -22.75
N GLN A 267 -22.45 1.14 -23.76
CA GLN A 267 -23.38 2.26 -23.80
C GLN A 267 -24.06 2.34 -25.16
N GLU A 268 -25.28 2.83 -25.15
CA GLU A 268 -26.04 3.09 -26.36
C GLU A 268 -26.49 4.54 -26.36
N SER A 269 -26.27 5.23 -27.47
CA SER A 269 -26.71 6.60 -27.70
C SER A 269 -27.13 6.77 -29.15
N ASN A 270 -28.33 7.30 -29.39
CA ASN A 270 -28.91 7.47 -30.73
C ASN A 270 -28.80 6.19 -31.58
N GLU A 271 -29.25 5.05 -31.02
CA GLU A 271 -29.21 3.72 -31.65
C GLU A 271 -27.80 3.24 -32.05
N THR A 272 -26.75 3.92 -31.57
CA THR A 272 -25.36 3.57 -31.80
C THR A 272 -24.77 2.99 -30.53
N LYS A 273 -24.25 1.77 -30.64
CA LYS A 273 -23.55 1.08 -29.55
C LYS A 273 -22.10 1.50 -29.47
N TYR A 274 -21.61 1.62 -28.24
CA TYR A 274 -20.24 1.94 -27.88
C TYR A 274 -19.75 0.93 -26.85
N MET A 275 -18.51 0.50 -27.03
CA MET A 275 -17.79 -0.32 -26.07
C MET A 275 -16.55 0.42 -25.61
N ASP A 276 -16.48 0.64 -24.31
CA ASP A 276 -15.31 1.22 -23.65
C ASP A 276 -14.76 0.26 -22.61
N PHE A 277 -13.49 0.42 -22.30
CA PHE A 277 -12.75 -0.40 -21.38
C PHE A 277 -11.91 0.49 -20.47
N SER A 278 -12.14 0.39 -19.18
CA SER A 278 -11.31 1.05 -18.18
C SER A 278 -10.46 0.02 -17.44
N VAL A 279 -9.19 0.39 -17.21
CA VAL A 279 -8.22 -0.41 -16.48
C VAL A 279 -7.68 0.46 -15.35
N GLN A 280 -7.83 0.00 -14.12
CA GLN A 280 -7.09 0.52 -12.97
C GLN A 280 -6.01 -0.49 -12.63
N PHE A 281 -4.75 -0.08 -12.72
CA PHE A 281 -3.60 -0.89 -12.39
C PHE A 281 -2.88 -0.27 -11.20
N SER A 282 -2.64 -1.06 -10.16
CA SER A 282 -1.84 -0.67 -9.01
C SER A 282 -0.77 -1.71 -8.71
N ALA A 283 0.39 -1.22 -8.30
CA ALA A 283 1.48 -2.03 -7.80
C ALA A 283 2.04 -1.40 -6.53
N VAL A 284 2.30 -2.23 -5.53
CA VAL A 284 2.96 -1.87 -4.26
C VAL A 284 4.06 -2.89 -4.01
N GLY A 285 5.16 -2.48 -3.39
CA GLY A 285 6.23 -3.39 -2.99
C GLY A 285 7.23 -2.70 -2.07
N THR A 286 8.21 -3.45 -1.59
CA THR A 286 9.32 -2.91 -0.79
C THR A 286 10.57 -2.79 -1.65
N ALA A 287 11.10 -1.57 -1.74
CA ALA A 287 12.39 -1.29 -2.32
C ALA A 287 13.50 -1.76 -1.37
N ILE A 288 14.51 -2.44 -1.90
CA ILE A 288 15.57 -3.06 -1.11
C ILE A 288 16.97 -2.67 -1.59
N ASN A 289 17.92 -2.73 -0.67
CA ASN A 289 19.35 -2.63 -0.94
C ASN A 289 20.15 -3.74 -0.27
N ALA A 290 21.32 -4.04 -0.80
CA ALA A 290 22.24 -4.98 -0.18
C ALA A 290 22.86 -4.34 1.07
N LEU A 291 22.90 -5.08 2.19
CA LEU A 291 23.56 -4.63 3.43
C LEU A 291 25.07 -4.40 3.22
N ARG A 292 25.68 -5.17 2.31
CA ARG A 292 27.08 -5.05 1.90
C ARG A 292 27.19 -5.19 0.39
N LYS A 293 28.15 -4.49 -0.23
CA LYS A 293 28.34 -4.49 -1.69
C LYS A 293 28.82 -5.84 -2.24
N ASP A 294 29.52 -6.62 -1.43
CA ASP A 294 30.06 -7.94 -1.73
C ASP A 294 29.19 -9.08 -1.17
N HIS A 295 27.94 -8.79 -0.81
CA HIS A 295 27.06 -9.75 -0.19
C HIS A 295 26.70 -10.91 -1.14
N VAL A 296 26.80 -12.14 -0.62
CA VAL A 296 26.40 -13.38 -1.31
C VAL A 296 25.27 -14.02 -0.53
N ILE A 297 24.17 -14.33 -1.21
CA ILE A 297 23.03 -15.03 -0.61
C ILE A 297 23.52 -16.41 -0.14
N PRO A 298 23.39 -16.75 1.16
CA PRO A 298 23.79 -18.06 1.66
C PRO A 298 23.08 -19.17 0.88
N ALA A 299 23.82 -20.20 0.48
CA ALA A 299 23.20 -21.37 -0.13
C ALA A 299 22.25 -22.03 0.89
N PRO A 300 21.02 -22.39 0.49
CA PRO A 300 20.11 -23.11 1.38
C PRO A 300 20.77 -24.41 1.81
N GLN A 301 20.80 -24.69 3.12
CA GLN A 301 21.30 -25.96 3.63
C GLN A 301 20.15 -26.98 3.66
N PRO A 302 20.18 -28.02 2.81
CA PRO A 302 19.17 -29.06 2.88
C PRO A 302 19.34 -29.82 4.20
N THR A 303 18.34 -29.70 5.07
CA THR A 303 18.23 -30.51 6.28
C THR A 303 17.25 -31.63 6.00
N LEU A 304 17.66 -32.87 6.28
CA LEU A 304 16.78 -34.02 6.23
C LEU A 304 16.44 -34.46 7.64
N THR A 305 15.14 -34.43 7.95
CA THR A 305 14.62 -34.83 9.25
C THR A 305 14.13 -36.27 9.16
N PHE A 306 14.70 -37.16 9.97
CA PHE A 306 14.22 -38.53 10.09
C PHE A 306 13.48 -38.71 11.41
N THR A 307 12.31 -39.33 11.35
CA THR A 307 11.60 -39.82 12.54
C THR A 307 11.82 -41.33 12.63
N ASP A 308 12.47 -41.78 13.70
CA ASP A 308 12.71 -43.22 13.89
C ASP A 308 11.40 -43.94 14.28
N LEU A 309 11.01 -44.92 13.47
CA LEU A 309 9.80 -45.73 13.67
C LEU A 309 10.07 -47.08 14.34
N ARG A 310 11.34 -47.41 14.65
CA ARG A 310 11.72 -48.69 15.25
C ARG A 310 11.17 -48.83 16.68
N PRO A 311 10.70 -50.02 17.10
CA PRO A 311 10.29 -50.27 18.48
C PRO A 311 11.44 -49.98 19.45
N GLY A 312 11.21 -49.12 20.46
CA GLY A 312 12.22 -48.71 21.44
C GLY A 312 12.91 -47.36 21.19
N ARG A 313 12.79 -46.77 19.98
CA ARG A 313 13.25 -45.41 19.65
C ARG A 313 12.16 -44.54 19.01
N ARG A 314 10.91 -45.00 19.13
CA ARG A 314 9.75 -44.42 18.45
C ARG A 314 9.54 -42.98 18.91
N GLY A 315 9.74 -42.03 18.00
CA GLY A 315 9.59 -40.59 18.28
C GLY A 315 10.90 -39.80 18.42
N GLU A 316 12.07 -40.46 18.38
CA GLU A 316 13.35 -39.75 18.26
C GLU A 316 13.44 -39.11 16.87
N THR A 317 13.52 -37.78 16.84
CA THR A 317 13.69 -37.00 15.61
C THR A 317 15.15 -36.60 15.49
N SER A 318 15.81 -37.02 14.42
CA SER A 318 17.21 -36.71 14.15
C SER A 318 17.30 -35.80 12.91
N GLU A 319 18.03 -34.69 13.03
CA GLU A 319 18.33 -33.81 11.90
C GLU A 319 19.71 -34.13 11.34
N LEU A 320 19.76 -34.45 10.04
CA LEU A 320 21.00 -34.58 9.30
C LEU A 320 21.15 -33.38 8.37
N THR A 321 22.13 -32.54 8.64
CA THR A 321 22.54 -31.47 7.72
C THR A 321 23.34 -32.10 6.59
N ILE A 322 22.81 -32.06 5.36
CA ILE A 322 23.53 -32.56 4.19
C ILE A 322 24.54 -31.47 3.80
N LYS A 323 25.83 -31.73 4.04
CA LYS A 323 26.91 -30.86 3.54
C LYS A 323 27.01 -31.08 2.02
N GLY A 324 26.71 -30.04 1.25
CA GLY A 324 26.93 -29.98 -0.20
C GLY A 324 28.38 -29.74 -0.56
#